data_AF-A0A3P6GXN4-F1
#
_entry.id   AF-A0A3P6GXN4-F1
#
_cell.length_a   1.000
_cell.length_b   1.000
_cell.length_c   1.000
_cell.angle_alpha   90.00
_cell.angle_beta   90.00
_cell.angle_gamma   90.00
#
_symmetry.space_group_name_H-M   'P 1'
#
loop_
_entity.id
_entity.type
_entity.pdbx_description
1 polymer ?
#
loop_
_entity_poly.entity_id
_entity_poly.type
_entity_poly.pdbx_seq_one_letter_code
_entity_poly.pdbx_strand_id
1 'polypeptide(L)'
;MEYFPLLELPEEIQALVVERVARNSFQDLYGLKASSKSMKALAERRGVYYFYDVLSVPWGLNMPSQLLKSCYAEGNPSTFYIKGVQFYFTFGLQEEGLSLMKRAADAGYERDVYAHAITQAIF
;
A
#
# COMPACT_ATOMS: atom_id res chain seq x y z
N MET A 1 -12.30 -19.33 24.35
CA MET A 1 -12.32 -18.20 23.39
C MET A 1 -13.50 -18.43 22.48
N GLU A 2 -14.50 -17.56 22.52
CA GLU A 2 -15.50 -17.52 21.47
C GLU A 2 -14.83 -16.95 20.22
N TYR A 3 -14.81 -17.73 19.13
CA TYR A 3 -14.34 -17.26 17.84
C TYR A 3 -15.50 -16.48 17.21
N PHE A 4 -15.32 -15.17 17.02
CA PHE A 4 -16.25 -14.36 16.24
C PHE A 4 -15.89 -14.50 14.75
N PRO A 5 -16.71 -15.18 13.94
CA PRO A 5 -16.39 -15.38 12.54
C PRO A 5 -16.42 -14.04 11.80
N LEU A 6 -15.36 -13.73 11.06
CA LEU A 6 -15.27 -12.50 10.25
C LEU A 6 -16.50 -12.33 9.34
N LEU A 7 -17.02 -13.45 8.82
CA LEU A 7 -18.18 -13.47 7.91
C LEU A 7 -19.51 -13.08 8.57
N GLU A 8 -19.60 -13.14 9.91
CA GLU A 8 -20.81 -12.74 10.65
C GLU A 8 -20.84 -11.24 10.96
N LEU A 9 -19.72 -10.53 10.73
CA LEU A 9 -19.66 -9.08 10.92
C LEU A 9 -20.33 -8.34 9.75
N PRO A 10 -20.79 -7.09 9.97
CA PRO A 10 -21.22 -6.23 8.86
C PRO A 10 -20.14 -6.08 7.79
N GLU A 11 -20.56 -6.00 6.54
CA GLU A 11 -19.65 -5.98 5.39
C GLU A 11 -18.67 -4.80 5.44
N GLU A 12 -19.07 -3.67 6.02
CA GLU A 12 -18.22 -2.50 6.24
C GLU A 12 -17.05 -2.83 7.18
N ILE A 13 -17.31 -3.60 8.24
CA ILE A 13 -16.29 -4.04 9.19
C ILE A 13 -15.38 -5.06 8.53
N GLN A 14 -15.94 -6.00 7.75
CA GLN A 14 -15.13 -6.94 6.97
C GLN A 14 -14.19 -6.21 6.00
N ALA A 15 -14.68 -5.20 5.29
CA ALA A 15 -13.89 -4.40 4.37
C ALA A 15 -12.74 -3.67 5.09
N LEU A 16 -13.03 -3.05 6.24
CA LEU A 16 -12.01 -2.40 7.07
C LEU A 16 -10.93 -3.38 7.54
N VAL A 17 -11.31 -4.59 7.95
CA VAL A 17 -10.34 -5.64 8.31
C VAL A 17 -9.46 -5.99 7.12
N VAL A 18 -10.04 -6.19 5.93
CA VAL A 18 -9.29 -6.50 4.71
C VAL A 18 -8.32 -5.37 4.32
N GLU A 19 -8.73 -4.12 4.44
CA GLU A 19 -7.86 -2.94 4.23
C GLU A 19 -6.69 -2.92 5.22
N ARG A 20 -6.94 -3.24 6.50
CA ARG A 20 -5.89 -3.34 7.51
C ARG A 20 -4.94 -4.50 7.23
N VAL A 21 -5.45 -5.64 6.76
CA VAL A 21 -4.59 -6.76 6.35
C VAL A 21 -3.72 -6.37 5.17
N ALA A 22 -4.27 -5.66 4.17
CA ALA A 22 -3.51 -5.18 3.03
C ALA A 22 -2.37 -4.22 3.41
N ARG A 23 -2.57 -3.40 4.45
CA ARG A 23 -1.50 -2.54 5.00
C ARG A 23 -0.38 -3.33 5.68
N ASN A 24 -0.68 -4.48 6.29
CA ASN A 24 0.25 -5.14 7.21
C ASN A 24 0.91 -6.40 6.63
N SER A 25 0.24 -7.14 5.75
CA SER A 25 0.71 -8.46 5.32
C SER A 25 0.26 -8.83 3.92
N PHE A 26 1.23 -8.90 3.00
CA PHE A 26 1.05 -9.48 1.67
C PHE A 26 0.47 -10.89 1.76
N GLN A 27 1.08 -11.75 2.57
CA GLN A 27 0.71 -13.15 2.66
C GLN A 27 -0.73 -13.33 3.15
N ASP A 28 -1.11 -12.62 4.21
CA ASP A 28 -2.46 -12.76 4.78
C ASP A 28 -3.53 -12.19 3.84
N LEU A 29 -3.24 -11.12 3.09
CA LEU A 29 -4.19 -10.61 2.10
C LEU A 29 -4.45 -11.63 0.99
N TYR A 30 -3.42 -12.29 0.49
CA TYR A 30 -3.59 -13.34 -0.52
C TYR A 30 -4.24 -14.60 0.06
N GLY A 31 -3.97 -14.92 1.33
CA GLY A 31 -4.70 -15.95 2.07
C GLY A 31 -6.20 -15.63 2.18
N LEU A 32 -6.56 -14.39 2.51
CA LEU A 32 -7.95 -13.92 2.53
C LEU A 32 -8.60 -14.04 1.16
N LYS A 33 -7.91 -13.62 0.08
CA LYS A 33 -8.41 -13.77 -1.29
C LYS A 33 -8.72 -15.23 -1.65
N ALA A 34 -7.88 -16.17 -1.20
CA ALA A 34 -8.06 -17.59 -1.47
C ALA A 34 -9.14 -18.24 -0.58
N SER A 35 -9.52 -17.61 0.53
CA SER A 35 -10.45 -18.20 1.51
C SER A 35 -11.91 -18.30 1.01
N SER A 36 -12.41 -17.29 0.31
CA SER A 36 -13.80 -17.26 -0.18
C SER A 36 -14.03 -16.22 -1.27
N LYS A 37 -15.12 -16.37 -2.03
CA LYS A 37 -15.54 -15.40 -3.05
C LYS A 37 -15.82 -14.02 -2.46
N SER A 38 -16.46 -13.96 -1.28
CA SER A 38 -16.77 -12.70 -0.59
C SER A 38 -15.49 -11.98 -0.17
N MET A 39 -14.53 -12.69 0.45
CA MET A 39 -13.24 -12.11 0.82
C MET A 39 -12.43 -11.65 -0.38
N LYS A 40 -12.45 -12.41 -1.48
CA LYS A 40 -11.84 -11.98 -2.74
C LYS A 40 -12.43 -10.66 -3.23
N ALA A 41 -13.77 -10.54 -3.25
CA ALA A 41 -14.44 -9.33 -3.69
C ALA A 41 -14.10 -8.11 -2.81
N LEU A 42 -14.02 -8.28 -1.49
CA LEU A 42 -13.58 -7.23 -0.58
C LEU A 42 -12.11 -6.84 -0.82
N ALA A 43 -11.23 -7.82 -1.03
CA ALA A 43 -9.80 -7.63 -1.26
C ALA A 43 -9.43 -7.05 -2.64
N GLU A 44 -10.43 -6.82 -3.49
CA GLU A 44 -10.32 -6.16 -4.80
C GLU A 44 -10.99 -4.77 -4.80
N ARG A 45 -11.47 -4.29 -3.64
CA ARG A 45 -12.01 -2.93 -3.50
C ARG A 45 -10.92 -1.86 -3.60
N ARG A 46 -11.32 -0.66 -4.03
CA ARG A 46 -10.45 0.51 -4.19
C ARG A 46 -9.67 0.85 -2.91
N GLY A 47 -10.34 0.81 -1.75
CA GLY A 47 -9.71 1.09 -0.45
C GLY A 47 -8.54 0.16 -0.12
N VAL A 48 -8.60 -1.09 -0.57
CA VAL A 48 -7.51 -2.06 -0.38
C VAL A 48 -6.25 -1.61 -1.12
N TYR A 49 -6.38 -1.16 -2.37
CA TYR A 49 -5.25 -0.64 -3.12
C TYR A 49 -4.71 0.67 -2.54
N TYR A 50 -5.55 1.51 -1.93
CA TYR A 50 -5.10 2.71 -1.22
C TYR A 50 -4.26 2.38 0.02
N PHE A 51 -4.67 1.39 0.82
CA PHE A 51 -3.98 1.02 2.07
C PHE A 51 -2.85 -0.01 1.91
N TYR A 52 -2.76 -0.66 0.75
CA TYR A 52 -1.77 -1.70 0.47
C TYR A 52 -0.33 -1.23 0.73
N ASP A 53 0.45 -1.90 1.58
CA ASP A 53 1.88 -1.56 1.69
C ASP A 53 2.67 -2.29 0.59
N VAL A 54 3.04 -1.58 -0.47
CA VAL A 54 3.78 -2.18 -1.58
C VAL A 54 5.18 -2.64 -1.18
N LEU A 55 5.73 -2.16 -0.06
CA LEU A 55 6.98 -2.67 0.49
C LEU A 55 6.86 -4.07 1.10
N SER A 56 5.64 -4.55 1.39
CA SER A 56 5.41 -5.93 1.84
C SER A 56 5.51 -6.96 0.71
N VAL A 57 5.51 -6.52 -0.55
CA VAL A 57 5.61 -7.42 -1.71
C VAL A 57 7.04 -7.98 -1.78
N PRO A 58 7.22 -9.28 -2.06
CA PRO A 58 8.54 -9.84 -2.31
C PRO A 58 9.10 -9.36 -3.66
N TRP A 59 9.78 -8.20 -3.66
CA TRP A 59 10.31 -7.52 -4.85
C TRP A 59 11.24 -8.39 -5.73
N GLY A 60 11.84 -9.46 -5.18
CA GLY A 60 12.65 -10.42 -5.93
C GLY A 60 11.84 -11.39 -6.82
N LEU A 61 10.52 -11.43 -6.66
CA LEU A 61 9.59 -12.20 -7.49
C LEU A 61 8.86 -11.22 -8.39
N ASN A 62 9.28 -11.10 -9.67
CA ASN A 62 8.65 -10.31 -10.75
C ASN A 62 7.45 -9.47 -10.30
N MET A 63 7.70 -8.19 -9.98
CA MET A 63 6.66 -7.29 -9.47
C MET A 63 5.41 -7.33 -10.35
N PRO A 64 4.21 -7.56 -9.78
CA PRO A 64 2.99 -7.52 -10.56
C PRO A 64 2.74 -6.07 -11.03
N SER A 65 3.08 -5.78 -12.28
CA SER A 65 2.98 -4.43 -12.86
C SER A 65 1.56 -3.85 -12.76
N GLN A 66 0.54 -4.72 -12.82
CA GLN A 66 -0.85 -4.34 -12.67
C GLN A 66 -1.20 -3.90 -11.24
N LEU A 67 -0.64 -4.57 -10.21
CA LEU A 67 -0.86 -4.20 -8.81
C LEU A 67 -0.33 -2.80 -8.54
N LEU A 68 0.89 -2.50 -8.97
CA LEU A 68 1.48 -1.16 -8.83
C LEU A 68 0.67 -0.09 -9.56
N LYS A 69 0.17 -0.39 -10.77
CA LYS A 69 -0.71 0.53 -11.52
C LYS A 69 -1.99 0.82 -10.76
N SER A 70 -2.64 -0.21 -10.20
CA SER A 70 -3.86 -0.05 -9.40
C SER A 70 -3.59 0.77 -8.13
N CYS A 71 -2.54 0.44 -7.36
CA CYS A 71 -2.18 1.20 -6.17
C CYS A 71 -1.86 2.67 -6.51
N TYR A 72 -1.11 2.92 -7.59
CA TYR A 72 -0.82 4.28 -8.04
C TYR A 72 -2.08 5.06 -8.43
N ALA A 73 -3.02 4.43 -9.14
CA ALA A 73 -4.27 5.05 -9.55
C ALA A 73 -5.17 5.42 -8.37
N GLU A 74 -5.15 4.62 -7.29
CA GLU A 74 -5.88 4.92 -6.05
C GLU A 74 -5.15 5.90 -5.13
N GLY A 75 -3.96 6.38 -5.52
CA GLY A 75 -3.20 7.34 -4.71
C GLY A 75 -2.50 6.74 -3.50
N ASN A 76 -2.12 5.47 -3.58
CA ASN A 76 -1.45 4.73 -2.53
C ASN A 76 -0.14 5.43 -2.08
N PRO A 77 -0.02 5.77 -0.78
CA PRO A 77 1.17 6.47 -0.28
C PRO A 77 2.47 5.67 -0.42
N SER A 78 2.45 4.36 -0.14
CA SER A 78 3.65 3.52 -0.29
C SER A 78 4.15 3.44 -1.74
N THR A 79 3.24 3.52 -2.71
CA THR A 79 3.56 3.52 -4.14
C THR A 79 4.16 4.86 -4.58
N PHE A 80 3.63 5.98 -4.07
CA PHE A 80 4.25 7.29 -4.29
C PHE A 80 5.66 7.35 -3.70
N TYR A 81 5.86 6.83 -2.49
CA TYR A 81 7.19 6.76 -1.88
C TYR A 81 8.19 5.99 -2.76
N ILE A 82 7.89 4.74 -3.13
CA ILE A 82 8.84 3.93 -3.93
C ILE A 82 9.10 4.55 -5.29
N LYS A 83 8.06 5.05 -5.95
CA LYS A 83 8.23 5.72 -7.25
C LYS A 83 9.03 7.01 -7.11
N GLY A 84 8.81 7.77 -6.04
CA GLY A 84 9.60 8.95 -5.69
C GLY A 84 11.07 8.62 -5.48
N VAL A 85 11.37 7.59 -4.68
CA VAL A 85 12.73 7.07 -4.46
C VAL A 85 13.39 6.68 -5.78
N GLN A 86 12.67 5.96 -6.65
CA GLN A 86 13.19 5.56 -7.96
C GLN A 86 13.47 6.77 -8.85
N PHE A 87 12.57 7.75 -8.89
CA PHE A 87 12.72 8.95 -9.71
C PHE A 87 13.92 9.78 -9.25
N TYR A 88 14.04 9.98 -7.94
CA TYR A 88 15.11 10.76 -7.34
C TYR A 88 16.48 10.07 -7.51
N PHE A 89 16.61 8.82 -7.05
CA PHE A 89 17.92 8.15 -6.94
C PHE A 89 18.33 7.37 -8.19
N THR A 90 17.37 6.82 -8.96
CA THR A 90 17.69 5.98 -10.13
C THR A 90 17.65 6.77 -11.43
N PHE A 91 16.66 7.66 -11.60
CA PHE A 91 16.47 8.39 -12.86
C PHE A 91 17.01 9.82 -12.86
N GLY A 92 17.45 10.34 -11.71
CA GLY A 92 17.94 11.72 -11.57
C GLY A 92 16.85 12.78 -11.74
N LEU A 93 15.57 12.39 -11.68
CA LEU A 93 14.40 13.25 -11.76
C LEU A 93 14.08 13.76 -10.35
N GLN A 94 14.91 14.67 -9.85
CA GLN A 94 14.90 15.09 -8.45
C GLN A 94 13.58 15.78 -8.06
N GLU A 95 13.12 16.75 -8.85
CA GLU A 95 11.90 17.50 -8.57
C GLU A 95 10.65 16.61 -8.60
N GLU A 96 10.52 15.74 -9.61
CA GLU A 96 9.41 14.79 -9.68
C GLU A 96 9.47 13.75 -8.56
N GLY A 97 10.68 13.29 -8.21
CA GLY A 97 10.92 12.38 -7.10
C GLY A 97 10.47 12.97 -5.76
N LEU A 98 10.91 14.20 -5.48
CA LEU A 98 10.54 14.94 -4.27
C LEU A 98 9.04 15.25 -4.22
N SER A 99 8.43 15.61 -5.35
CA SER A 99 6.99 15.85 -5.44
C SER A 99 6.17 14.61 -5.08
N LEU A 100 6.61 13.43 -5.53
CA LEU A 100 5.97 12.16 -5.18
C LEU A 100 6.16 11.80 -3.71
N MET A 101 7.37 11.95 -3.17
CA MET A 101 7.64 11.72 -1.74
C MET A 101 6.81 12.66 -0.86
N LYS A 102 6.75 13.95 -1.21
CA LYS A 102 5.91 14.91 -0.48
C LYS A 102 4.45 14.47 -0.41
N ARG A 103 3.88 13.96 -1.51
CA ARG A 103 2.50 13.44 -1.52
C ARG A 103 2.31 12.22 -0.60
N ALA A 104 3.31 11.37 -0.48
CA ALA A 104 3.27 10.23 0.43
C ALA A 104 3.41 10.67 1.91
N ALA A 105 4.29 11.63 2.19
CA ALA A 105 4.44 12.25 3.51
C ALA A 105 3.15 12.99 3.93
N ASP A 106 2.54 13.78 3.05
CA ASP A 106 1.27 14.50 3.28
C ASP A 106 0.11 13.52 3.56
N ALA A 107 0.17 12.31 3.00
CA ALA A 107 -0.77 11.22 3.27
C ALA A 107 -0.45 10.43 4.55
N GLY A 108 0.58 10.82 5.31
CA GLY A 108 0.97 10.20 6.58
C GLY A 108 1.72 8.89 6.44
N TYR A 109 2.39 8.62 5.31
CA TYR A 109 3.20 7.42 5.16
C TYR A 109 4.47 7.51 6.02
N GLU A 110 4.45 6.80 7.15
CA GLU A 110 5.46 6.91 8.22
C GLU A 110 6.91 6.83 7.72
N ARG A 111 7.20 5.92 6.78
CA ARG A 111 8.56 5.76 6.24
C ARG A 111 9.03 7.00 5.48
N ASP A 112 8.12 7.69 4.80
CA ASP A 112 8.44 8.86 4.00
C ASP A 112 8.42 10.15 4.80
N VAL A 113 7.62 10.24 5.87
CA VAL A 113 7.73 11.36 6.82
C VAL A 113 9.16 11.47 7.36
N TYR A 114 9.78 10.32 7.67
CA TYR A 114 11.19 10.27 8.10
C TYR A 114 12.17 10.62 6.97
N ALA A 115 12.01 10.00 5.79
CA ALA A 115 12.90 10.24 4.65
C ALA A 115 12.83 11.70 4.15
N HIS A 116 11.64 12.28 4.08
CA HIS A 116 11.41 13.66 3.67
C HIS A 116 12.04 14.66 4.64
N ALA A 117 11.82 14.47 5.94
CA ALA A 117 12.44 15.32 6.98
C ALA A 117 13.98 15.29 6.90
N ILE A 118 14.58 14.12 6.66
CA ILE A 118 16.03 14.02 6.48
C ILE A 118 16.49 14.70 5.20
N THR A 119 15.77 14.51 4.09
CA THR A 119 16.14 15.12 2.80
C THR A 119 16.12 16.64 2.89
N GLN A 120 15.11 17.24 3.55
CA GLN A 120 15.05 18.68 3.81
C GLN A 120 16.09 19.20 4.80
N ALA A 121 16.61 18.34 5.68
CA ALA A 121 17.65 18.73 6.63
C ALA A 121 19.06 18.70 6.01
N ILE A 122 19.25 17.92 4.93
CA ILE A 122 20.53 17.71 4.27
C ILE A 122 20.73 18.66 3.07
N PHE A 123 19.65 19.01 2.36
CA PHE A 123 19.64 19.85 1.16
C PHE A 123 18.84 21.13 1.39
#